data_AF-A0A943LTT2-F1
#
_entry.id   AF-A0A943LTT2-F1
#
_cell.length_a   1.000
_cell.length_b   1.000
_cell.length_c   1.000
_cell.angle_alpha   90.00
_cell.angle_beta   90.00
_cell.angle_gamma   90.00
#
_symmetry.space_group_name_H-M   'P 1'
#
loop_
_entity.id
_entity.type
_entity.pdbx_description
1 polymer ?
#
loop_
_entity_poly.entity_id
_entity_poly.type
_entity_poly.pdbx_seq_one_letter_code
_entity_poly.pdbx_strand_id
1 'polypeptide(L)'
;MIKAYIDFWKRAFDFRGRSTRPDYWWVYLINVIINTILVVGFVLIPFFSSVSNDPAILYDSAEIQKMILKHMSPIIIFGLIILIPQLSLQFRRLRDAGIHPAWGLLSCLGLIPVLAILSPIGSIVLIIMSCQPTKPTPETIFDKFE
;
A
#
# COMPACT_ATOMS: atom_id res chain seq x y z
N MET A 1 2.45 0.55 17.21
CA MET A 1 1.49 1.08 16.22
C MET A 1 1.98 2.40 15.65
N ILE A 2 1.82 3.53 16.36
CA ILE A 2 2.22 4.86 15.86
C ILE A 2 3.74 4.94 15.58
N LYS A 3 4.58 4.36 16.45
CA LYS A 3 6.04 4.30 16.24
C LYS A 3 6.41 3.60 14.93
N ALA A 4 5.76 2.48 14.61
CA ALA A 4 6.00 1.76 13.35
C ALA A 4 5.60 2.58 12.12
N TYR A 5 4.54 3.38 12.21
CA TYR A 5 4.13 4.29 11.14
C TYR A 5 5.09 5.48 10.97
N ILE A 6 5.58 6.05 12.08
CA ILE A 6 6.62 7.10 12.02
C ILE A 6 7.91 6.54 11.41
N ASP A 7 8.31 5.32 11.79
CA ASP A 7 9.49 4.66 11.25
C ASP A 7 9.33 4.28 9.78
N PHE A 8 8.11 3.97 9.33
CA PHE A 8 7.79 3.77 7.93
C PHE A 8 8.11 5.00 7.07
N TRP A 9 7.69 6.19 7.52
CA TRP A 9 8.02 7.44 6.82
C TRP A 9 9.49 7.83 6.93
N LYS A 10 10.09 7.71 8.13
CA LYS A 10 11.51 8.04 8.33
C LYS A 10 12.43 7.19 7.49
N ARG A 11 12.08 5.91 7.33
CA ARG A 11 12.85 4.96 6.55
C ARG A 11 12.29 4.80 5.14
N ALA A 12 11.55 5.77 4.60
CA ALA A 12 10.97 5.68 3.26
C ALA A 12 12.01 5.35 2.17
N PHE A 13 13.24 5.83 2.30
CA PHE A 13 14.31 5.66 1.30
C PHE A 13 15.38 4.61 1.68
N ASP A 14 15.23 3.88 2.79
CA ASP A 14 16.19 2.86 3.22
C ASP A 14 15.84 1.47 2.65
N PHE A 15 16.45 1.04 1.55
CA PHE A 15 16.15 -0.27 0.96
C PHE A 15 16.97 -1.43 1.56
N ARG A 16 17.78 -1.19 2.60
CA ARG A 16 18.73 -2.19 3.15
C ARG A 16 18.38 -2.67 4.55
N GLY A 17 17.63 -1.90 5.31
CA GLY A 17 17.22 -2.26 6.66
C GLY A 17 16.37 -3.52 6.79
N ARG A 18 16.33 -4.10 7.99
CA ARG A 18 15.35 -5.12 8.38
C ARG A 18 14.12 -4.47 9.01
N SER A 19 12.96 -5.10 8.83
CA SER A 19 11.70 -4.67 9.47
C SER A 19 11.04 -5.86 10.15
N THR A 20 10.61 -5.67 11.40
CA THR A 20 9.97 -6.76 12.16
C THR A 20 8.58 -7.04 11.59
N ARG A 21 8.10 -8.28 11.73
CA ARG A 21 6.76 -8.67 11.22
C ARG A 21 5.63 -7.83 11.81
N PRO A 22 5.61 -7.53 13.13
CA PRO A 22 4.57 -6.70 13.71
C PRO A 22 4.55 -5.28 13.14
N ASP A 23 5.72 -4.68 12.87
CA ASP A 23 5.79 -3.33 12.30
C ASP A 23 5.16 -3.27 10.91
N TYR A 24 5.38 -4.30 10.09
CA TYR A 24 4.75 -4.42 8.77
C TYR A 24 3.21 -4.46 8.87
N TRP A 25 2.67 -5.32 9.74
CA TRP A 25 1.22 -5.46 9.90
C TRP A 25 0.56 -4.18 10.42
N TRP A 26 1.21 -3.50 11.36
CA TRP A 26 0.70 -2.22 11.85
C TRP A 26 0.67 -1.15 10.76
N VAL A 27 1.72 -1.05 9.94
CA VAL A 27 1.75 -0.12 8.80
C VAL A 27 0.69 -0.48 7.77
N TYR A 28 0.53 -1.76 7.46
CA TYR A 28 -0.48 -2.23 6.52
C TYR A 28 -1.90 -1.87 6.97
N LEU A 29 -2.25 -2.15 8.23
CA LEU A 29 -3.57 -1.82 8.79
C LEU A 29 -3.83 -0.31 8.78
N ILE A 30 -2.82 0.50 9.14
CA ILE A 30 -2.95 1.97 9.11
C ILE A 30 -3.18 2.45 7.67
N ASN A 31 -2.45 1.92 6.69
CA ASN A 31 -2.64 2.28 5.28
C ASN A 31 -4.01 1.84 4.74
N VAL A 32 -4.55 0.70 5.19
CA VAL A 32 -5.92 0.27 4.85
C VAL A 32 -6.92 1.27 5.42
N ILE A 33 -6.82 1.62 6.70
CA ILE A 33 -7.73 2.59 7.34
C ILE A 33 -7.68 3.95 6.63
N ILE A 34 -6.48 4.46 6.33
CA ILE A 34 -6.32 5.73 5.61
C ILE A 34 -6.95 5.65 4.21
N ASN A 35 -6.71 4.57 3.45
CA ASN A 35 -7.33 4.40 2.14
C ASN A 35 -8.86 4.33 2.23
N THR A 36 -9.42 3.61 3.21
CA THR A 36 -10.86 3.56 3.41
C THR A 36 -11.44 4.94 3.70
N ILE A 37 -10.81 5.72 4.58
CA ILE A 37 -11.24 7.09 4.90
C ILE A 37 -11.16 7.98 3.66
N LEU A 38 -10.09 7.89 2.87
CA LEU A 38 -9.91 8.67 1.65
C LEU A 38 -10.97 8.33 0.59
N VAL A 39 -11.25 7.04 0.36
CA VAL A 39 -12.28 6.62 -0.60
C VAL A 39 -13.67 7.04 -0.15
N VAL A 40 -14.01 6.86 1.13
CA VAL A 40 -15.32 7.28 1.65
C VAL A 40 -15.47 8.80 1.57
N GLY A 41 -14.47 9.56 2.03
CA GLY A 41 -14.51 11.01 2.11
C GLY A 41 -14.46 11.72 0.76
N PHE A 42 -13.60 11.26 -0.15
CA PHE A 42 -13.37 11.93 -1.43
C PHE A 42 -14.18 11.34 -2.59
N VAL A 43 -14.56 10.05 -2.55
CA VAL A 43 -15.31 9.41 -3.65
C VAL A 43 -16.76 9.17 -3.26
N LEU A 44 -17.02 8.39 -2.21
CA LEU A 44 -18.39 7.92 -1.94
C LEU A 44 -19.31 9.05 -1.49
N ILE A 45 -18.92 9.84 -0.50
CA ILE A 45 -19.77 10.94 0.01
C ILE A 45 -20.10 11.95 -1.09
N PRO A 46 -19.13 12.47 -1.86
CA PRO A 46 -19.43 13.44 -2.92
C PRO A 46 -20.21 12.82 -4.09
N PHE A 47 -19.97 11.55 -4.41
CA PHE A 47 -20.73 10.84 -5.44
C PHE A 47 -22.20 10.65 -5.06
N PHE A 48 -22.49 10.17 -3.85
CA PHE A 48 -23.87 10.02 -3.41
C PHE A 48 -24.57 11.38 -3.26
N SER A 49 -23.85 12.39 -2.76
CA SER A 49 -24.37 13.75 -2.66
C SER A 49 -24.71 14.31 -4.04
N SER A 50 -23.80 14.26 -5.01
CA SER A 50 -24.05 14.79 -6.34
C SER A 50 -25.26 14.12 -7.01
N VAL A 51 -25.29 12.78 -7.01
CA VAL A 51 -26.36 11.99 -7.63
C VAL A 51 -27.73 12.23 -6.96
N SER A 52 -27.75 12.45 -5.65
CA SER A 52 -28.99 12.72 -4.92
C SER A 52 -29.58 14.10 -5.18
N ASN A 53 -28.73 15.11 -5.44
CA ASN A 53 -29.18 16.48 -5.67
C ASN A 53 -29.73 16.63 -7.10
N ASP A 54 -29.02 16.08 -8.09
CA ASP A 54 -29.45 16.07 -9.48
C ASP A 54 -29.14 14.69 -10.08
N PRO A 55 -30.12 13.87 -10.45
CA PRO A 55 -29.83 12.57 -11.08
C PRO A 55 -29.38 12.72 -12.55
N ALA A 56 -29.59 13.88 -13.17
CA ALA A 56 -29.27 14.15 -14.58
C ALA A 56 -27.76 14.13 -14.89
N ILE A 57 -26.90 14.41 -13.91
CA ILE A 57 -25.44 14.33 -14.04
C ILE A 57 -24.93 12.92 -14.37
N LEU A 58 -25.71 11.85 -14.14
CA LEU A 58 -25.31 10.49 -14.55
C LEU A 58 -25.42 10.25 -16.06
N TYR A 59 -26.11 11.12 -16.79
CA TYR A 59 -26.28 11.02 -18.24
C TYR A 59 -25.40 12.01 -19.00
N ASP A 60 -24.86 13.02 -18.32
CA ASP A 60 -23.92 13.98 -18.90
C ASP A 60 -22.47 13.52 -18.69
N SER A 61 -21.86 13.02 -19.77
CA SER A 61 -20.46 12.58 -19.77
C SER A 61 -19.46 13.67 -19.33
N ALA A 62 -19.76 14.96 -19.57
CA ALA A 62 -18.85 16.05 -19.24
C ALA A 62 -18.82 16.33 -17.72
N GLU A 63 -19.99 16.30 -17.07
CA GLU A 63 -20.10 16.47 -15.62
C GLU A 63 -19.53 15.26 -14.86
N ILE A 64 -19.73 14.04 -15.38
CA ILE A 64 -19.07 12.84 -14.83
C ILE A 64 -17.55 12.98 -14.89
N GLN A 65 -17.00 13.48 -16.01
CA GLN A 65 -15.56 13.65 -16.15
C GLN A 65 -15.00 14.69 -15.16
N LYS A 66 -15.69 15.83 -14.96
CA LYS A 66 -15.29 16.84 -13.97
C LYS A 66 -15.37 16.31 -12.55
N MET A 67 -16.43 15.55 -12.23
CA MET A 67 -16.60 14.90 -10.93
C MET A 67 -15.46 13.92 -10.66
N ILE A 68 -15.14 13.05 -11.62
CA ILE A 68 -14.03 12.09 -11.50
C ILE A 68 -12.71 12.84 -11.30
N LEU A 69 -12.40 13.84 -12.13
CA LEU A 69 -11.13 14.55 -12.05
C LEU A 69 -10.96 15.27 -10.71
N LYS A 70 -12.01 15.94 -10.22
CA LYS A 70 -12.01 16.66 -8.94
C LYS A 70 -11.85 15.72 -7.74
N HIS A 71 -12.56 14.60 -7.74
CA HIS A 71 -12.63 13.70 -6.59
C HIS A 71 -11.53 12.64 -6.57
N MET A 72 -11.00 12.23 -7.73
CA MET A 72 -9.92 11.24 -7.83
C MET A 72 -8.52 11.85 -7.75
N SER A 73 -8.35 13.12 -8.13
CA SER A 73 -7.02 13.76 -8.10
C SER A 73 -6.32 13.75 -6.73
N PRO A 74 -6.99 13.98 -5.58
CA PRO A 74 -6.32 13.92 -4.27
C PRO A 74 -5.86 12.51 -3.92
N ILE A 75 -6.62 11.49 -4.32
CA ILE A 75 -6.30 10.07 -4.07
C ILE A 75 -5.09 9.65 -4.91
N ILE A 76 -5.02 10.10 -6.16
CA ILE A 76 -3.87 9.85 -7.04
C ILE A 76 -2.61 10.47 -6.44
N ILE A 77 -2.68 11.72 -5.99
CA ILE A 77 -1.54 12.41 -5.37
C ILE A 77 -1.10 11.69 -4.09
N PHE A 78 -2.04 11.32 -3.21
CA PHE A 78 -1.72 10.57 -2.00
C PHE A 78 -1.10 9.20 -2.31
N GLY A 79 -1.64 8.50 -3.31
CA GLY A 79 -1.10 7.23 -3.80
C GLY A 79 0.34 7.36 -4.30
N LEU A 80 0.67 8.44 -5.02
CA LEU A 80 2.04 8.70 -5.49
C LEU A 80 3.01 8.96 -4.33
N ILE A 81 2.58 9.68 -3.29
CA ILE A 81 3.42 9.98 -2.12
C ILE A 81 3.72 8.69 -1.34
N ILE A 82 2.72 7.82 -1.15
CA ILE A 82 2.88 6.59 -0.36
C ILE A 82 3.59 5.47 -1.13
N LEU A 83 3.68 5.59 -2.46
CA LEU A 83 4.29 4.59 -3.34
C LEU A 83 5.75 4.30 -2.96
N ILE A 84 6.55 5.34 -2.71
CA ILE A 84 7.97 5.20 -2.35
C ILE A 84 8.17 4.46 -1.02
N PRO A 85 7.60 4.89 0.12
CA PRO A 85 7.78 4.19 1.38
C PRO A 85 7.17 2.79 1.37
N GLN A 86 6.09 2.56 0.62
CA GLN A 86 5.48 1.24 0.49
C GLN A 86 6.36 0.26 -0.28
N LEU A 87 6.97 0.70 -1.39
CA LEU A 87 7.97 -0.08 -2.13
C LEU A 87 9.17 -0.42 -1.25
N SER A 88 9.68 0.57 -0.51
CA SER A 88 10.79 0.38 0.43
C SER A 88 10.50 -0.72 1.45
N LEU A 89 9.31 -0.70 2.08
CA LEU A 89 8.91 -1.73 3.03
C LEU A 89 8.77 -3.12 2.37
N GLN A 90 8.22 -3.20 1.16
CA GLN A 90 8.05 -4.45 0.43
C GLN A 90 9.39 -5.07 0.02
N PHE A 91 10.33 -4.27 -0.48
CA PHE A 91 11.67 -4.75 -0.83
C PHE A 91 12.41 -5.34 0.37
N ARG A 92 12.26 -4.75 1.58
CA ARG A 92 12.82 -5.32 2.81
C ARG A 92 12.19 -6.66 3.15
N ARG A 93 10.86 -6.74 3.16
CA ARG A 93 10.15 -7.99 3.52
C ARG A 93 10.43 -9.12 2.53
N LEU A 94 10.48 -8.84 1.24
CA LEU A 94 10.80 -9.86 0.22
C LEU A 94 12.22 -10.38 0.36
N ARG A 95 13.18 -9.49 0.64
CA ARG A 95 14.56 -9.88 0.93
C ARG A 95 14.66 -10.70 2.22
N ASP A 96 13.96 -10.29 3.26
CA ASP A 96 13.90 -10.98 4.55
C ASP A 96 13.22 -12.37 4.46
N ALA A 97 12.30 -12.55 3.49
CA ALA A 97 11.70 -13.85 3.16
C ALA A 97 12.61 -14.72 2.24
N GLY A 98 13.69 -14.15 1.71
CA GLY A 98 14.59 -14.82 0.76
C GLY A 98 13.97 -15.04 -0.63
N ILE A 99 13.01 -14.20 -1.02
CA ILE A 99 12.33 -14.21 -2.32
C ILE A 99 12.98 -13.18 -3.25
N HIS A 100 13.03 -13.47 -4.55
CA HIS A 100 13.60 -12.57 -5.54
C HIS A 100 12.89 -11.20 -5.53
N PRO A 101 13.64 -10.08 -5.45
CA PRO A 101 13.08 -8.73 -5.28
C PRO A 101 12.17 -8.26 -6.42
N ALA A 102 12.20 -8.93 -7.59
CA ALA A 102 11.31 -8.66 -8.71
C ALA A 102 9.81 -8.81 -8.38
N TRP A 103 9.45 -9.64 -7.38
CA TRP A 103 8.06 -9.75 -6.91
C TRP A 103 7.56 -8.48 -6.19
N GLY A 104 8.46 -7.59 -5.74
CA GLY A 104 8.11 -6.29 -5.17
C GLY A 104 7.62 -5.31 -6.22
N LEU A 105 8.09 -5.47 -7.47
CA LEU A 105 7.59 -4.68 -8.60
C LEU A 105 6.19 -5.15 -9.03
N LEU A 106 5.91 -6.45 -8.98
CA LEU A 106 4.56 -6.99 -9.23
C LEU A 106 3.56 -6.52 -8.17
N SER A 107 4.04 -6.31 -6.95
CA SER A 107 3.24 -5.77 -5.85
C SER A 107 2.88 -4.29 -6.05
N CYS A 108 3.67 -3.53 -6.82
CA CYS A 108 3.37 -2.15 -7.22
C CYS A 108 2.07 -2.04 -8.03
N LEU A 109 1.73 -3.05 -8.84
CA LEU A 109 0.49 -3.09 -9.61
C LEU A 109 -0.78 -3.13 -8.74
N GLY A 110 -0.71 -3.66 -7.52
CA GLY A 110 -1.82 -3.66 -6.57
C GLY A 110 -1.88 -2.42 -5.67
N LEU A 111 -0.92 -1.50 -5.76
CA LEU A 111 -0.79 -0.32 -4.89
C LEU A 111 -1.42 0.95 -5.45
N ILE A 112 -1.71 0.99 -6.75
CA ILE A 112 -2.49 2.07 -7.34
C ILE A 112 -3.92 1.92 -6.81
N PRO A 113 -4.50 2.90 -6.08
CA PRO A 113 -5.81 2.75 -5.42
C PRO A 113 -6.93 2.33 -6.37
N VAL A 114 -6.84 2.74 -7.65
CA VAL A 114 -7.77 2.37 -8.72
C VAL A 114 -7.64 0.88 -9.11
N LEU A 115 -6.42 0.34 -9.13
CA LEU A 115 -6.15 -1.06 -9.46
C LEU A 115 -6.23 -2.00 -8.24
N ALA A 116 -6.07 -1.46 -7.03
CA ALA A 116 -6.22 -2.20 -5.78
C ALA A 116 -7.62 -2.80 -5.59
N ILE A 117 -8.65 -2.12 -6.11
CA ILE A 117 -10.03 -2.60 -6.13
C ILE A 117 -10.22 -3.75 -7.14
N LEU A 118 -9.40 -3.81 -8.21
CA LEU A 118 -9.47 -4.80 -9.27
C LEU A 118 -8.49 -5.99 -9.11
N SER A 119 -7.47 -5.88 -8.25
CA SER A 119 -6.41 -6.88 -8.09
C SER A 119 -6.33 -7.45 -6.67
N PRO A 120 -7.31 -8.24 -6.21
CA PRO A 120 -7.23 -8.93 -4.92
C PRO A 120 -6.07 -9.94 -4.89
N ILE A 121 -5.65 -10.44 -6.06
CA ILE A 121 -4.63 -11.48 -6.19
C ILE A 121 -3.25 -10.98 -5.74
N GLY A 122 -2.87 -9.73 -6.08
CA GLY A 122 -1.60 -9.15 -5.66
C GLY A 122 -1.52 -8.92 -4.15
N SER A 123 -2.61 -8.46 -3.53
CA SER A 123 -2.69 -8.25 -2.08
C SER A 123 -2.68 -9.56 -1.29
N ILE A 124 -3.33 -10.61 -1.79
CA ILE A 124 -3.37 -11.93 -1.14
C ILE A 124 -1.98 -12.60 -1.17
N VAL A 125 -1.26 -12.52 -2.28
CA VAL A 125 0.11 -13.07 -2.38
C VAL A 125 1.05 -12.35 -1.41
N LEU A 126 0.94 -11.04 -1.27
CA LEU A 126 1.68 -10.26 -0.28
C LEU A 126 1.34 -10.65 1.17
N ILE A 127 0.08 -10.95 1.47
CA ILE A 127 -0.35 -11.46 2.78
C ILE A 127 0.31 -12.82 3.07
N ILE A 128 0.29 -13.74 2.10
CA ILE A 128 0.90 -15.05 2.25
C ILE A 128 2.44 -14.93 2.42
N MET A 129 3.08 -14.08 1.62
CA MET A 129 4.54 -13.87 1.70
C MET A 129 4.96 -13.14 2.98
N SER A 130 4.15 -12.20 3.48
CA SER A 130 4.43 -11.50 4.74
C SER A 130 4.21 -12.36 5.98
N CYS A 131 3.47 -13.47 5.86
CA CYS A 131 3.37 -14.52 6.89
C CYS A 131 4.59 -15.45 6.94
N GLN A 132 5.46 -15.46 5.92
CA GLN A 132 6.62 -16.34 5.91
C GLN A 132 7.64 -15.96 6.99
N PRO A 133 8.25 -16.97 7.65
CA PRO A 133 9.25 -16.70 8.64
C PRO A 133 10.50 -16.11 8.02
N THR A 134 11.05 -15.10 8.69
CA THR A 134 12.39 -14.58 8.42
C THR A 134 13.37 -15.75 8.48
N LYS A 135 14.07 -16.02 7.37
CA LYS A 135 15.11 -17.05 7.38
C LYS A 135 16.24 -16.56 8.29
N PRO A 136 16.70 -17.36 9.26
CA PRO A 136 17.86 -16.99 10.04
C PRO A 136 19.05 -16.78 9.09
N THR A 137 19.86 -15.76 9.38
CA THR A 137 21.16 -15.57 8.72
C THR A 137 21.90 -16.92 8.77
N PRO A 138 22.48 -17.42 7.67
CA PRO A 138 23.26 -18.65 7.74
C PRO A 138 24.32 -18.46 8.81
N GLU A 139 24.30 -19.33 9.83
CA GLU A 139 25.33 -19.37 10.86
C GLU A 139 26.67 -19.45 10.13
N THR A 140 27.46 -18.40 10.23
CA THR A 140 28.82 -18.46 9.73
C THR A 140 29.54 -19.49 10.57
N ILE A 141 30.29 -20.40 9.92
CA ILE A 141 31.03 -21.50 10.56
C ILE A 141 31.88 -21.01 11.75
N PHE A 142 32.24 -19.73 11.77
CA PHE A 142 32.93 -19.03 12.85
C PHE A 142 32.19 -18.97 14.20
N ASP A 143 30.85 -19.00 14.23
CA ASP A 143 30.07 -18.97 15.49
C ASP A 143 30.01 -20.33 16.19
N LYS A 144 30.50 -21.41 15.57
CA LYS A 144 30.54 -22.76 16.15
C LYS A 144 31.83 -23.07 16.91
N PHE A 145 32.77 -22.12 16.95
CA PHE A 145 34.10 -22.32 17.54
C PHE A 145 34.40 -21.43 18.75
N GLU A 146 33.41 -20.68 19.26
CA GLU A 146 33.42 -20.09 20.62
C GLU A 146 32.64 -20.98 21.60
#